data_AF-A0A8H4UY45-F1
#
_entry.id   AF-A0A8H4UY45-F1
#
_cell.length_a   1.000
_cell.length_b   1.000
_cell.length_c   1.000
_cell.angle_alpha   90.00
_cell.angle_beta   90.00
_cell.angle_gamma   90.00
#
_symmetry.space_group_name_H-M   'P 1'
#
loop_
_entity.id
_entity.type
_entity.pdbx_description
1 polymer ?
#
loop_
_entity_poly.entity_id
_entity_poly.type
_entity_poly.pdbx_seq_one_letter_code
_entity_poly.pdbx_strand_id
1 'polypeptide(L)'
;MGKFYETIPETLYTWILTQKIFWVATAPLSGTGHVNVSPKGGPYFGLLDNKTFWYLDMTGSGSETISHIYEPGNGRVTIMFNAFEGPPRI
;
A
#
# COMPACT_ATOMS: atom_id res chain seq x y z
N MET A 1 2.15 -21.08 -2.05
CA MET A 1 3.44 -20.35 -1.99
C MET A 1 3.26 -19.13 -2.90
N GLY A 2 3.44 -17.91 -2.38
CA GLY A 2 3.17 -16.68 -3.15
C GLY A 2 4.20 -16.48 -4.27
N LYS A 3 3.81 -15.77 -5.33
CA LYS A 3 4.70 -15.43 -6.44
C LYS A 3 5.32 -14.05 -6.21
N PHE A 4 6.65 -13.98 -6.22
CA PHE A 4 7.39 -12.74 -6.09
C PHE A 4 7.77 -12.19 -7.46
N TYR A 5 7.75 -10.87 -7.58
CA TYR A 5 8.13 -10.15 -8.78
C TYR A 5 9.04 -8.99 -8.41
N GLU A 6 10.09 -8.77 -9.20
CA GLU A 6 10.99 -7.61 -9.05
C GLU A 6 10.37 -6.30 -9.56
N THR A 7 9.28 -6.41 -10.34
CA THR A 7 8.52 -5.30 -10.92
C THR A 7 7.04 -5.64 -10.92
N ILE A 8 6.19 -4.63 -10.91
CA ILE A 8 4.76 -4.75 -11.14
C ILE A 8 4.55 -5.27 -12.57
N PRO A 9 4.02 -6.50 -12.78
CA PRO A 9 3.78 -7.03 -14.11
C PRO A 9 2.65 -6.26 -14.81
N GLU A 10 2.77 -6.04 -16.12
CA GLU A 10 1.71 -5.39 -16.92
C GLU A 10 0.34 -6.07 -16.75
N THR A 11 0.32 -7.39 -16.55
CA THR A 11 -0.92 -8.16 -16.32
C THR A 11 -1.63 -7.80 -15.01
N LEU A 12 -0.95 -7.16 -14.06
CA LEU A 12 -1.51 -6.70 -12.79
C LEU A 12 -1.82 -5.20 -12.79
N TYR A 13 -1.32 -4.41 -13.74
CA TYR A 13 -1.55 -2.96 -13.78
C TYR A 13 -3.02 -2.59 -13.75
N THR A 14 -3.78 -3.08 -14.74
CA THR A 14 -5.21 -2.77 -14.85
C THR A 14 -5.96 -3.27 -13.63
N TRP A 15 -5.59 -4.44 -13.11
CA TRP A 15 -6.22 -5.00 -11.92
C TRP A 15 -5.97 -4.16 -10.67
N ILE A 16 -4.74 -3.69 -10.43
CA ILE A 16 -4.42 -2.81 -9.30
C ILE A 16 -5.26 -1.53 -9.35
N LEU A 17 -5.34 -0.90 -10.52
CA LEU A 17 -6.02 0.38 -10.70
C LEU A 17 -7.55 0.30 -10.61
N THR A 18 -8.14 -0.88 -10.73
CA THR A 18 -9.61 -1.05 -10.57
C THR A 18 -10.04 -1.25 -9.13
N GLN A 19 -9.12 -1.46 -8.19
CA GLN A 19 -9.46 -1.71 -6.79
C GLN A 19 -10.05 -0.47 -6.12
N LYS A 20 -11.19 -0.65 -5.45
CA LYS A 20 -11.92 0.45 -4.79
C LYS A 20 -11.30 0.87 -3.46
N ILE A 21 -10.64 -0.08 -2.81
CA ILE A 21 -9.97 0.07 -1.52
C ILE A 21 -8.63 -0.65 -1.61
N PHE A 22 -7.61 -0.04 -1.00
CA PHE A 22 -6.33 -0.65 -0.70
C PHE A 22 -5.96 -0.41 0.76
N TRP A 23 -5.03 -1.17 1.28
CA TRP A 23 -4.57 -1.03 2.66
C TRP A 23 -3.13 -0.56 2.67
N VAL A 24 -2.84 0.40 3.55
CA VAL A 24 -1.49 0.88 3.79
C VAL A 24 -1.05 0.36 5.15
N ALA A 25 0.02 -0.42 5.16
CA ALA A 25 0.64 -0.93 6.37
C ALA A 25 2.01 -0.30 6.57
N THR A 26 2.27 0.15 7.80
CA THR A 26 3.55 0.73 8.24
C THR A 26 3.84 0.30 9.67
N ALA A 27 5.11 0.33 10.06
CA ALA A 27 5.53 0.05 11.43
C ALA A 27 6.72 0.95 11.78
N PRO A 28 6.86 1.38 13.04
CA PRO A 28 8.03 2.14 13.48
C PRO A 28 9.28 1.23 13.54
N LEU A 29 10.46 1.82 13.66
CA LEU A 29 11.70 1.06 13.89
C LEU A 29 11.77 0.47 15.30
N SER A 30 11.10 1.10 16.27
CA SER A 30 11.00 0.57 17.62
C SER A 30 10.23 -0.75 17.64
N GLY A 31 10.86 -1.80 18.22
CA GLY A 31 10.22 -3.10 18.41
C GLY A 31 9.05 -3.10 19.41
N THR A 32 8.86 -2.03 20.18
CA THR A 32 7.72 -1.86 21.09
C THR A 32 6.61 -1.00 20.52
N GLY A 33 6.80 -0.43 19.32
CA GLY A 33 5.80 0.39 18.67
C GLY A 33 4.68 -0.45 18.02
N HIS A 34 3.60 0.21 17.64
CA HIS A 34 2.44 -0.44 17.03
C HIS A 34 2.54 -0.47 15.51
N VAL A 35 2.10 -1.57 14.90
CA VAL A 35 1.86 -1.62 13.46
C VAL A 35 0.59 -0.86 13.16
N ASN A 36 0.64 0.05 12.20
CA ASN A 36 -0.54 0.71 11.67
C ASN A 36 -0.99 0.03 10.36
N VAL A 37 -2.28 -0.28 10.24
CA VAL A 37 -2.91 -0.77 9.00
C VAL A 37 -4.19 0.03 8.78
N SER A 38 -4.22 0.81 7.71
CA SER A 38 -5.36 1.71 7.44
C SER A 38 -5.94 1.46 6.03
N PRO A 39 -7.27 1.34 5.89
CA PRO A 39 -7.90 1.31 4.59
C PRO A 39 -7.84 2.71 3.96
N LYS A 40 -7.59 2.73 2.65
CA LYS A 40 -7.63 3.93 1.80
C LYS A 40 -8.51 3.61 0.59
N GLY A 41 -9.28 4.57 0.13
CA GLY A 41 -10.21 4.38 -0.99
C GLY A 41 -10.38 5.64 -1.81
N GLY A 42 -11.02 5.50 -2.97
CA GLY A 42 -11.19 6.58 -3.94
C GLY A 42 -10.10 6.62 -5.02
N PRO A 43 -10.09 7.65 -5.89
CA PRO A 43 -9.19 7.78 -7.03
C PRO A 43 -7.79 8.29 -6.64
N TYR A 44 -7.28 7.83 -5.50
CA TYR A 44 -6.11 8.41 -4.82
C TYR A 44 -4.92 7.45 -4.81
N PHE A 45 -4.81 6.61 -5.83
CA PHE A 45 -3.72 5.67 -6.03
C PHE A 45 -3.40 5.58 -7.54
N GLY A 46 -2.14 5.46 -7.89
CA GLY A 46 -1.73 5.25 -9.28
C GLY A 46 -0.33 4.65 -9.41
N LEU A 47 -0.02 4.17 -10.61
CA LEU A 47 1.28 3.62 -10.98
C LEU A 47 1.97 4.61 -11.92
N LEU A 48 3.21 5.01 -11.63
CA LEU A 48 4.02 5.87 -12.50
C LEU A 48 4.82 5.04 -13.50
N ASP A 49 5.36 3.91 -13.04
CA ASP A 49 6.13 2.95 -13.81
C ASP A 49 6.05 1.56 -13.14
N ASN A 50 6.86 0.60 -13.60
CA ASN A 50 6.79 -0.80 -13.14
C ASN A 50 7.41 -1.04 -11.76
N LYS A 51 7.92 0.00 -11.10
CA LYS A 51 8.49 -0.04 -9.74
C LYS A 51 7.98 1.09 -8.85
N THR A 52 7.26 2.06 -9.41
CA THR A 52 6.88 3.27 -8.71
C THR A 52 5.36 3.45 -8.73
N PHE A 53 4.78 3.67 -7.55
CA PHE A 53 3.39 4.04 -7.37
C PHE A 53 3.29 5.34 -6.56
N TRP A 54 2.11 5.94 -6.57
CA TRP A 54 1.76 7.05 -5.68
C TRP A 54 0.42 6.77 -5.03
N TYR A 55 0.21 7.33 -3.85
CA TYR A 55 -1.12 7.49 -3.27
C TYR A 55 -1.21 8.83 -2.55
N LEU A 56 -2.42 9.36 -2.38
CA LEU A 56 -2.63 10.58 -1.59
C LEU A 56 -3.00 10.19 -0.15
N ASP A 57 -2.18 10.59 0.80
CA ASP A 57 -2.50 10.44 2.22
C ASP A 57 -3.41 11.58 2.65
N MET A 58 -4.71 11.30 2.69
CA MET A 58 -5.73 12.28 3.07
C MET A 58 -5.85 12.43 4.59
N THR A 59 -6.67 13.39 5.01
CA THR A 59 -6.99 13.61 6.41
C THR A 59 -7.65 12.38 7.03
N GLY A 60 -7.26 12.08 8.28
CA GLY A 60 -7.77 10.96 9.06
C GLY A 60 -7.55 11.20 10.55
N SER A 61 -8.11 10.33 11.40
CA SER A 61 -8.07 10.48 12.86
C SER A 61 -6.70 10.20 13.49
N GLY A 62 -5.72 9.74 12.71
CA GLY A 62 -4.36 9.48 13.16
C GLY A 62 -3.34 9.70 12.04
N SER A 63 -2.13 10.07 12.43
CA SER A 63 -1.00 10.32 11.51
C SER A 63 0.10 9.26 11.64
N GLU A 64 -0.23 8.06 12.12
CA GLU A 64 0.77 7.00 12.34
C GLU A 64 1.50 6.59 11.06
N THR A 65 0.79 6.45 9.93
CA THR A 65 1.42 6.15 8.64
C THR A 65 2.53 7.14 8.29
N ILE A 66 2.25 8.44 8.33
CA ILE A 66 3.24 9.46 7.99
C ILE A 66 4.33 9.56 9.06
N SER A 67 4.00 9.39 10.34
CA SER A 67 4.98 9.35 11.42
C SER A 67 5.99 8.21 11.24
N HIS A 68 5.54 7.01 10.84
CA HIS A 68 6.44 5.89 10.55
C HIS A 68 7.26 6.13 9.28
N ILE A 69 6.65 6.66 8.21
CA ILE A 69 7.38 6.93 6.96
C ILE A 69 8.46 7.98 7.17
N TYR A 70 8.20 9.02 7.96
CA TYR A 70 9.13 10.13 8.23
C TYR A 70 10.09 9.86 9.39
N GLU A 71 9.95 8.73 10.10
CA GLU A 71 10.92 8.30 11.08
C GLU A 71 12.31 8.16 10.40
N PRO A 72 13.36 8.82 10.93
CA PRO A 72 14.69 8.78 10.32
C PRO A 72 15.19 7.34 10.13
N GLY A 73 15.45 6.97 8.87
CA GLY A 73 15.93 5.64 8.50
C GLY A 73 14.85 4.56 8.32
N ASN A 74 13.56 4.91 8.38
CA ASN A 74 12.46 3.96 8.16
C ASN A 74 11.97 3.96 6.71
N GLY A 75 11.04 4.85 6.35
CA GLY A 75 10.52 4.99 4.98
C GLY A 75 9.83 3.74 4.40
N ARG A 76 9.57 2.70 5.19
CA ARG A 76 8.99 1.43 4.71
C ARG A 76 7.47 1.50 4.69
N VAL A 77 6.88 0.99 3.62
CA VAL A 77 5.42 0.90 3.44
C VAL A 77 5.06 -0.37 2.68
N THR A 78 3.93 -0.97 3.02
CA THR A 78 3.35 -2.09 2.27
C THR A 78 1.93 -1.71 1.83
N ILE A 79 1.64 -1.98 0.55
CA ILE A 79 0.29 -1.82 -0.01
C ILE A 79 -0.31 -3.20 -0.25
N MET A 80 -1.54 -3.39 0.24
CA MET A 80 -2.31 -4.60 -0.04
C MET A 80 -3.58 -4.25 -0.82
N PHE A 81 -3.80 -4.99 -1.90
CA PHE A 81 -5.01 -4.95 -2.71
C PHE A 81 -5.87 -6.18 -2.44
N ASN A 82 -7.19 -6.01 -2.45
CA ASN A 82 -8.15 -7.11 -2.28
C ASN A 82 -8.96 -7.28 -3.57
N ALA A 83 -9.03 -8.49 -4.11
CA ALA A 83 -9.99 -8.80 -5.16
C ALA A 83 -11.40 -8.87 -4.57
N PHE A 84 -12.20 -7.82 -4.75
CA PHE A 84 -13.62 -7.82 -4.38
C PHE A 84 -14.52 -8.50 -5.44
N GLU A 85 -13.98 -8.66 -6.65
CA GLU A 85 -14.64 -9.30 -7.79
C GLU A 85 -13.72 -10.36 -8.38
N GLY A 86 -14.29 -11.48 -8.83
CA GLY A 86 -13.54 -12.58 -9.44
C GLY A 86 -12.71 -13.41 -8.44
N PRO A 87 -11.82 -14.28 -8.94
CA PRO A 87 -10.98 -15.12 -8.09
C PRO A 87 -9.87 -14.30 -7.40
N PRO A 88 -9.36 -14.78 -6.25
CA PRO A 88 -8.26 -14.11 -5.57
C PRO A 88 -6.98 -14.10 -6.42
N ARG A 89 -6.21 -13.02 -6.31
CA ARG A 89 -4.89 -12.86 -6.95
C ARG A 89 -3.79 -13.06 -5.89
N ILE A 90 -3.54 -14.32 -5.55
CA ILE A 90 -2.53 -14.80 -4.58
C ILE A 90 -1.28 -15.36 -5.25
#